data_AF-A0A835Q2U9-F1
#
_entry.id   AF-A0A835Q2U9-F1
#
_cell.length_a   1.000
_cell.length_b   1.000
_cell.length_c   1.000
_cell.angle_alpha   90.00
_cell.angle_beta   90.00
_cell.angle_gamma   90.00
#
_symmetry.space_group_name_H-M   'P 1'
#
loop_
_entity.id
_entity.type
_entity.pdbx_description
1 polymer ?
#
loop_
_entity_poly.entity_id
_entity_poly.type
_entity_poly.pdbx_seq_one_letter_code
_entity_poly.pdbx_strand_id
1 'polypeptide(L)'
;MLGKSVITNANNSKATETGDGNATIDWPEDSVLKAKIIRSKAQSMCGDVEFISNSFLTGVSDIIEAYQASIRSASSDALQQHNSVQEKANTISNLLKADRTTAMEKIQDALQFLPYVVLSPSL
;
A
#
# COMPACT_ATOMS: atom_id res chain seq x y z
N MET A 1 -10.68 9.08 -39.37
CA MET A 1 -11.37 9.70 -38.22
C MET A 1 -12.63 8.90 -37.95
N LEU A 2 -12.65 8.15 -36.84
CA LEU A 2 -13.69 7.18 -36.52
C LEU A 2 -13.90 7.15 -35.00
N GLY A 3 -15.17 7.20 -34.59
CA GLY A 3 -15.63 6.73 -33.28
C GLY A 3 -15.64 7.78 -32.17
N LYS A 4 -16.76 8.51 -32.05
CA LYS A 4 -17.06 9.41 -30.93
C LYS A 4 -17.27 8.62 -29.64
N SER A 5 -16.73 9.18 -28.56
CA SER A 5 -16.78 8.76 -27.17
C SER A 5 -18.20 8.43 -26.68
N VAL A 6 -18.35 7.34 -25.93
CA VAL A 6 -19.54 6.98 -25.16
C VAL A 6 -19.09 6.41 -23.82
N ILE A 7 -18.91 7.27 -22.81
CA ILE A 7 -19.16 6.91 -21.41
C ILE A 7 -19.74 8.15 -20.72
N THR A 8 -21.06 8.28 -20.80
CA THR A 8 -21.85 9.24 -20.03
C THR A 8 -22.33 8.54 -18.75
N ASN A 9 -21.83 9.03 -17.62
CA ASN A 9 -22.51 9.11 -16.31
C ASN A 9 -23.15 7.81 -15.75
N ALA A 10 -22.36 7.04 -15.00
CA ALA A 10 -22.85 6.13 -13.96
C ALA A 10 -22.59 6.74 -12.57
N ASN A 11 -23.21 7.88 -12.29
CA ASN A 11 -23.43 8.30 -10.90
C ASN A 11 -24.60 7.45 -10.37
N ASN A 12 -24.33 6.62 -9.36
CA ASN A 12 -25.23 6.17 -8.28
C ASN A 12 -24.84 4.78 -7.75
N SER A 13 -23.63 4.65 -7.22
CA SER A 13 -23.37 3.71 -6.13
C SER A 13 -22.83 4.52 -4.98
N LYS A 14 -23.60 4.58 -3.89
CA LYS A 14 -23.24 5.21 -2.62
C LYS A 14 -21.77 4.95 -2.34
N ALA A 15 -20.96 6.01 -2.44
CA ALA A 15 -19.60 6.03 -1.97
C ALA A 15 -19.68 5.87 -0.45
N THR A 16 -19.56 4.63 0.02
CA THR A 16 -19.18 4.35 1.40
C THR A 16 -17.78 4.90 1.59
N GLU A 17 -17.72 6.15 2.05
CA GLU A 17 -16.74 6.67 3.02
C GLU A 17 -15.28 6.24 2.79
N THR A 18 -14.82 6.25 1.54
CA THR A 18 -13.43 5.95 1.22
C THR A 18 -12.81 7.18 0.58
N GLY A 19 -11.99 7.87 1.37
CA GLY A 19 -11.09 8.91 0.87
C GLY A 19 -11.59 10.34 1.09
N ASP A 20 -11.53 10.82 2.33
CA ASP A 20 -11.33 12.26 2.50
C ASP A 20 -9.84 12.57 2.30
N GLY A 21 -9.46 12.73 1.03
CA GLY A 21 -8.16 13.27 0.61
C GLY A 21 -7.94 14.73 0.99
N ASN A 22 -8.81 15.32 1.82
CA ASN A 22 -8.67 16.68 2.31
C ASN A 22 -9.26 16.87 3.71
N ALA A 23 -9.17 15.85 4.58
CA ALA A 23 -9.56 15.96 5.98
C ALA A 23 -8.69 17.03 6.63
N THR A 24 -9.22 18.24 6.71
CA THR A 24 -8.52 19.41 7.25
C THR A 24 -8.29 19.12 8.72
N ILE A 25 -7.05 18.80 9.08
CA ILE A 25 -6.71 18.51 10.47
C ILE A 25 -6.83 19.83 11.22
N ASP A 26 -7.75 19.88 12.17
CA ASP A 26 -7.82 20.98 13.13
C ASP A 26 -6.61 20.87 14.08
N TRP A 27 -5.62 21.74 13.89
CA TRP A 27 -4.37 21.67 14.62
C TRP A 27 -4.50 22.39 15.96
N PRO A 28 -4.34 21.69 17.10
CA PRO A 28 -4.36 22.33 18.41
C PRO A 28 -3.15 23.27 18.55
N GLU A 29 -3.24 24.35 19.32
CA GLU A 29 -2.09 25.24 19.56
C GLU A 29 -0.97 24.56 20.35
N ASP A 30 -1.34 23.71 21.31
CA ASP A 30 -0.43 22.96 22.17
C ASP A 30 0.43 21.97 21.39
N SER A 31 1.76 22.11 21.51
CA SER A 31 2.73 21.31 20.76
C SER A 31 2.71 19.83 21.15
N VAL A 32 2.38 19.51 22.39
CA VAL A 32 2.26 18.12 22.87
C VAL A 32 1.05 17.44 22.24
N LEU A 33 -0.09 18.12 22.14
CA LEU A 33 -1.29 17.64 21.46
C LEU A 33 -1.04 17.47 19.96
N LYS A 34 -0.35 18.40 19.29
CA LYS A 34 0.07 18.24 17.88
C LYS A 34 0.88 16.96 17.70
N ALA A 35 1.88 16.71 18.56
CA ALA A 35 2.72 15.53 18.45
C ALA A 35 1.97 14.21 18.72
N LYS A 36 0.98 14.21 19.63
CA LYS A 36 0.10 13.05 19.83
C LYS A 36 -0.70 12.75 18.57
N ILE A 37 -1.25 13.76 17.90
CA ILE A 37 -1.99 13.60 16.64
C ILE A 37 -1.08 13.02 15.55
N ILE A 38 0.12 13.59 15.37
CA ILE A 38 1.08 13.11 14.35
C ILE A 38 1.45 11.66 14.64
N ARG A 39 1.79 11.33 15.89
CA ARG A 39 2.11 9.95 16.29
C ARG A 39 0.97 8.98 15.98
N SER A 40 -0.26 9.33 16.36
CA SER A 40 -1.43 8.48 16.10
C SER A 40 -1.66 8.26 14.60
N LYS A 41 -1.49 9.29 13.77
CA LYS A 41 -1.62 9.16 12.31
C LYS A 41 -0.51 8.30 11.72
N ALA A 42 0.73 8.46 12.15
CA ALA A 42 1.84 7.63 11.68
C ALA A 42 1.68 6.16 12.11
N GLN A 43 1.16 5.89 13.31
CA GLN A 43 0.81 4.54 13.74
C GLN A 43 -0.28 3.93 12.86
N SER A 44 -1.30 4.71 12.49
CA SER A 44 -2.31 4.29 11.50
C SER A 44 -1.65 3.97 10.16
N MET A 45 -0.75 4.84 9.66
CA MET A 45 -0.03 4.60 8.42
C MET A 45 0.82 3.32 8.45
N CYS A 46 1.46 3.00 9.58
CA CYS A 46 2.15 1.71 9.73
C CYS A 46 1.18 0.54 9.56
N GLY A 47 -0.01 0.61 10.17
CA GLY A 47 -1.06 -0.38 10.00
C GLY A 47 -1.55 -0.49 8.55
N ASP A 48 -1.76 0.64 7.88
CA ASP A 48 -2.17 0.68 6.48
C ASP A 48 -1.12 0.05 5.55
N VAL A 49 0.16 0.38 5.75
CA VAL A 49 1.28 -0.19 4.99
C VAL A 49 1.38 -1.70 5.20
N GLU A 50 1.21 -2.17 6.43
CA GLU A 50 1.22 -3.59 6.74
C GLU A 50 0.03 -4.32 6.09
N PHE A 51 -1.18 -3.76 6.21
CA PHE A 51 -2.39 -4.30 5.60
C PHE A 51 -2.28 -4.39 4.07
N ILE A 52 -1.84 -3.30 3.43
CA ILE A 52 -1.66 -3.26 1.97
C ILE A 52 -0.62 -4.28 1.53
N SER A 53 0.55 -4.30 2.19
CA SER A 53 1.63 -5.24 1.84
C SER A 53 1.18 -6.70 1.96
N ASN A 54 0.49 -7.06 3.05
CA ASN A 54 -0.04 -8.40 3.26
C ASN A 54 -1.10 -8.77 2.21
N SER A 55 -1.95 -7.83 1.82
CA SER A 55 -2.95 -8.03 0.76
C SER A 55 -2.29 -8.32 -0.59
N PHE A 56 -1.25 -7.55 -0.95
CA PHE A 56 -0.47 -7.80 -2.17
C PHE A 56 0.25 -9.15 -2.14
N LEU A 57 0.88 -9.52 -1.03
CA LEU A 57 1.56 -10.81 -0.89
C LEU A 57 0.60 -12.00 -1.04
N THR A 58 -0.61 -11.87 -0.49
CA THR A 58 -1.67 -12.87 -0.64
C THR A 58 -2.10 -12.95 -2.10
N GLY A 59 -2.42 -11.83 -2.75
CA GLY A 59 -2.80 -11.81 -4.16
C GLY A 59 -1.73 -12.37 -5.12
N VAL A 60 -0.45 -12.10 -4.86
CA VAL A 60 0.66 -12.70 -5.63
C VAL A 60 0.70 -14.22 -5.43
N SER A 61 0.44 -14.70 -4.22
CA SER A 61 0.38 -16.14 -3.92
C SER A 61 -0.81 -16.82 -4.61
N ASP A 62 -1.98 -16.19 -4.61
CA ASP A 62 -3.18 -16.70 -5.30
C ASP A 62 -2.94 -16.82 -6.81
N ILE A 63 -2.28 -15.83 -7.42
CA ILE A 63 -1.91 -15.86 -8.85
C ILE A 63 -0.95 -17.02 -9.13
N ILE A 64 0.05 -17.23 -8.27
CA ILE A 64 0.98 -18.35 -8.39
C ILE A 64 0.21 -19.68 -8.34
N GLU A 65 -0.70 -19.84 -7.39
CA GLU A 65 -1.48 -21.07 -7.23
C GLU A 65 -2.39 -21.34 -8.43
N ALA A 66 -3.13 -20.33 -8.89
CA ALA A 66 -3.99 -20.44 -10.06
C ALA A 66 -3.19 -20.76 -11.34
N TYR A 67 -2.01 -20.16 -11.48
CA TYR A 67 -1.09 -20.46 -12.58
C TYR A 67 -0.59 -21.91 -12.49
N GLN A 68 -0.07 -22.34 -11.34
CA GLN A 68 0.39 -23.73 -11.15
C GLN A 68 -0.73 -24.76 -11.43
N ALA A 69 -1.96 -24.49 -11.00
CA ALA A 69 -3.11 -25.34 -11.27
C ALA A 69 -3.40 -25.45 -12.79
N SER A 70 -3.35 -24.32 -13.50
CA SER A 70 -3.62 -24.26 -14.95
C SER A 70 -2.60 -25.02 -15.80
N ILE A 71 -1.37 -25.17 -15.33
CA ILE A 71 -0.34 -25.90 -16.09
C ILE A 71 -0.21 -27.35 -15.71
N ARG A 72 -0.66 -27.76 -14.52
CA ARG A 72 -0.90 -29.20 -14.28
C ARG A 72 -1.87 -29.79 -15.32
N SER A 73 -2.70 -28.96 -15.96
CA SER A 73 -3.56 -29.33 -17.08
C SER A 73 -2.94 -29.16 -18.50
N ALA A 74 -1.68 -28.75 -18.66
CA ALA A 74 -1.07 -28.42 -19.96
C ALA A 74 0.26 -29.17 -20.26
N SER A 75 0.63 -29.26 -21.55
CA SER A 75 1.77 -30.04 -22.13
C SER A 75 3.18 -29.44 -21.85
N SER A 76 4.26 -30.20 -22.13
CA SER A 76 5.63 -29.96 -21.63
C SER A 76 6.34 -28.67 -22.10
N ASP A 77 5.93 -28.04 -23.22
CA ASP A 77 6.49 -26.74 -23.63
C ASP A 77 6.14 -25.61 -22.64
N ALA A 78 5.09 -25.78 -21.83
CA ALA A 78 4.74 -24.85 -20.76
C ALA A 78 5.79 -24.85 -19.61
N LEU A 79 6.61 -25.90 -19.45
CA LEU A 79 7.51 -26.06 -18.29
C LEU A 79 8.69 -25.08 -18.23
N GLN A 80 9.12 -24.48 -19.35
CA GLN A 80 10.18 -23.46 -19.33
C GLN A 80 9.66 -22.04 -19.02
N GLN A 81 8.52 -21.65 -19.59
CA GLN A 81 7.84 -20.39 -19.22
C GLN A 81 7.41 -20.38 -17.74
N HIS A 82 7.16 -21.57 -17.20
CA HIS A 82 6.79 -21.84 -15.80
C HIS A 82 7.74 -21.29 -14.75
N ASN A 83 9.02 -21.66 -14.87
CA ASN A 83 10.01 -21.27 -13.89
C ASN A 83 10.16 -19.75 -13.87
N SER A 84 10.01 -19.09 -15.02
CA SER A 84 10.11 -17.64 -15.14
C SER A 84 8.96 -16.89 -14.44
N VAL A 85 7.71 -17.38 -14.53
CA VAL A 85 6.56 -16.73 -13.87
C VAL A 85 6.67 -16.86 -12.35
N GLN A 86 7.00 -18.06 -11.86
CA GLN A 86 7.22 -18.30 -10.42
C GLN A 86 8.38 -17.45 -9.89
N GLU A 87 9.49 -17.39 -10.60
CA GLU A 87 10.68 -16.62 -10.21
C GLU A 87 10.39 -15.12 -10.15
N LYS A 88 9.66 -14.58 -11.13
CA LYS A 88 9.22 -13.18 -11.12
C LYS A 88 8.29 -12.89 -9.94
N ALA A 89 7.32 -13.77 -9.66
CA ALA A 89 6.39 -13.61 -8.55
C ALA A 89 7.11 -13.67 -7.19
N ASN A 90 8.10 -14.55 -7.05
CA ASN A 90 8.96 -14.62 -5.87
C ASN A 90 9.80 -13.34 -5.72
N THR A 91 10.36 -12.83 -6.82
CA THR A 91 11.13 -11.56 -6.84
C THR A 91 10.26 -10.40 -6.38
N ILE A 92 9.03 -10.27 -6.91
CA ILE A 92 8.07 -9.25 -6.50
C ILE A 92 7.72 -9.39 -5.03
N SER A 93 7.43 -10.61 -4.56
CA SER A 93 7.10 -10.86 -3.14
C SER A 93 8.25 -10.46 -2.20
N ASN A 94 9.49 -10.75 -2.58
CA ASN A 94 10.66 -10.39 -1.79
C ASN A 94 10.88 -8.87 -1.78
N LEU A 95 10.71 -8.20 -2.92
CA LEU A 95 10.80 -6.75 -3.02
C LEU A 95 9.72 -6.08 -2.14
N LEU A 96 8.47 -6.53 -2.23
CA LEU A 96 7.37 -6.01 -1.41
C LEU A 96 7.63 -6.17 0.10
N LYS A 97 8.25 -7.29 0.52
CA LYS A 97 8.65 -7.49 1.92
C LYS A 97 9.73 -6.50 2.34
N ALA A 98 10.75 -6.29 1.50
CA ALA A 98 11.83 -5.34 1.77
C ALA A 98 11.33 -3.90 1.81
N ASP A 99 10.47 -3.51 0.87
CA ASP A 99 9.86 -2.18 0.80
C ASP A 99 8.98 -1.91 2.00
N ARG A 100 8.16 -2.89 2.43
CA ARG A 100 7.35 -2.79 3.66
C ARG A 100 8.24 -2.52 4.87
N THR A 101 9.29 -3.30 5.06
CA THR A 101 10.23 -3.13 6.19
C THR A 101 10.87 -1.74 6.15
N THR A 102 11.36 -1.32 4.99
CA THR A 102 11.98 0.00 4.80
C THR A 102 10.99 1.14 5.10
N ALA A 103 9.75 1.03 4.63
CA ALA A 103 8.71 2.02 4.90
C ALA A 103 8.38 2.11 6.41
N MET A 104 8.27 0.97 7.09
CA MET A 104 8.04 0.93 8.54
C MET A 104 9.20 1.56 9.31
N GLU A 105 10.44 1.27 8.94
CA GLU A 105 11.64 1.88 9.53
C GLU A 105 11.63 3.40 9.33
N LYS A 106 11.34 3.88 8.13
CA LYS A 106 11.30 5.34 7.85
C LYS A 106 10.20 6.06 8.63
N ILE A 107 9.04 5.45 8.82
CA ILE A 107 7.98 6.02 9.65
C ILE A 107 8.42 6.07 11.11
N GLN A 108 9.06 5.02 11.61
CA GLN A 108 9.57 4.97 12.99
C GLN A 108 10.70 5.99 13.22
N ASP A 109 11.66 6.09 12.29
CA ASP A 109 12.73 7.09 12.31
C ASP A 109 12.14 8.50 12.38
N ALA A 110 11.18 8.83 11.50
CA ALA A 110 10.53 10.13 11.49
C ALA A 110 9.83 10.44 12.83
N LEU A 111 9.19 9.43 13.43
CA LEU A 111 8.56 9.57 14.75
C LEU A 111 9.58 9.78 15.88
N GLN A 112 10.81 9.29 15.75
CA GLN A 112 11.87 9.57 16.72
C GLN A 112 12.29 11.04 16.71
N PHE A 113 12.12 11.74 15.58
CA PHE A 113 12.42 13.18 15.45
C PHE A 113 11.26 14.11 15.84
N LEU A 114 10.05 13.60 16.09
CA LEU A 114 8.91 14.40 16.57
C LEU A 114 9.20 15.31 17.77
N PRO A 115 9.98 14.89 18.79
CA PRO A 115 10.31 15.77 19.91
C PRO A 115 10.99 17.07 19.48
N TYR A 116 11.78 17.07 18.40
CA TYR A 116 12.37 18.30 17.86
C TYR A 116 11.32 19.26 17.29
N VAL A 117 10.20 18.75 16.77
CA VAL A 117 9.06 19.56 16.32
C VAL A 117 8.30 20.16 17.52
N VAL A 118 8.27 19.47 18.66
CA VAL A 118 7.61 19.94 19.89
C VAL A 118 8.46 20.97 20.64
N LEU A 119 9.78 20.80 20.63
CA LEU A 119 10.73 21.56 21.43
C LEU A 119 11.35 22.76 20.69
N SER A 120 11.17 22.86 19.37
CA SER A 120 11.61 24.00 18.56
C SER A 120 10.43 24.84 18.08
N PRO A 121 9.78 25.64 18.94
CA PRO A 121 8.74 26.58 18.51
C PRO A 121 9.30 27.78 17.71
N SER A 122 10.62 27.86 17.49
CA SER A 122 11.29 29.04 16.93
C SER A 122 12.31 28.67 15.85
N LEU A 123 11.92 28.88 14.58
CA LEU A 123 12.79 29.43 13.53
C LEU A 123 11.95 30.32 12.62
#